data_AF-A0A094AUV3-F1
#
_entry.id   AF-A0A094AUV3-F1
#
_cell.length_a   1.000
_cell.length_b   1.000
_cell.length_c   1.000
_cell.angle_alpha   90.00
_cell.angle_beta   90.00
_cell.angle_gamma   90.00
#
_symmetry.space_group_name_H-M   'P 1'
#
loop_
_entity.id
_entity.type
_entity.pdbx_description
1 polymer ?
#
loop_
_entity_poly.entity_id
_entity_poly.type
_entity_poly.pdbx_seq_one_letter_code
_entity_poly.pdbx_strand_id
1 'polypeptide(L)'
;MALVHPSTHSPTSTSDPYALPSSFPSSIASPLSWTGADLADESYIYYLTPTDLSEIKNGLEVFKSYGLNGDLATPSTFPLPTLGAKLRAISSGLYTGRGVCLIRGLTPEMYEPEEGMVVFMGVQSYIAGAKGRQDEKGNMVVHITPSAYESKHARHSMDSL
;
A
#
# COMPACT_ATOMS: atom_id res chain seq x y z
N MET A 1 -35.91 23.05 -47.27
CA MET A 1 -35.18 22.23 -46.28
C MET A 1 -34.35 23.21 -45.46
N ALA A 2 -34.82 23.56 -44.26
CA ALA A 2 -34.31 24.71 -43.50
C ALA A 2 -33.05 24.35 -42.69
N LEU A 3 -32.06 25.24 -42.74
CA LEU A 3 -30.86 25.21 -41.89
C LEU A 3 -31.26 25.39 -40.43
N VAL A 4 -30.92 24.42 -39.59
CA VAL A 4 -31.10 24.49 -38.14
C VAL A 4 -29.93 25.31 -37.58
N HIS A 5 -30.23 26.47 -36.99
CA HIS A 5 -29.22 27.29 -36.32
C HIS A 5 -28.68 26.59 -35.06
N PRO A 6 -27.38 26.74 -34.73
CA PRO A 6 -26.83 26.21 -33.49
C PRO A 6 -27.50 26.91 -32.31
N SER A 7 -28.02 26.13 -31.37
CA SER A 7 -28.51 26.65 -30.09
C SER A 7 -27.34 27.25 -29.32
N THR A 8 -27.36 28.56 -29.13
CA THR A 8 -26.48 29.25 -28.18
C THR A 8 -26.80 28.76 -26.78
N HIS A 9 -25.93 27.91 -26.20
CA HIS A 9 -25.94 27.65 -24.77
C HIS A 9 -25.59 28.96 -24.05
N SER A 10 -26.54 29.52 -23.31
CA SER A 10 -26.25 30.53 -22.30
C SER A 10 -25.34 29.91 -21.23
N PRO A 11 -24.30 30.60 -20.74
CA PRO A 11 -23.50 30.10 -19.64
C PRO A 11 -24.41 30.05 -18.41
N THR A 12 -24.75 28.84 -17.97
CA THR A 12 -25.48 28.64 -16.73
C THR A 12 -24.67 29.28 -15.60
N SER A 13 -25.32 30.20 -14.89
CA SER A 13 -24.81 30.88 -13.71
C SER A 13 -24.15 29.90 -12.74
N THR A 14 -22.84 30.05 -12.60
CA THR A 14 -21.95 29.65 -11.49
C THR A 14 -22.49 28.53 -10.59
N SER A 15 -22.51 27.29 -11.09
CA SER A 15 -22.51 26.13 -10.21
C SER A 15 -21.14 26.05 -9.55
N ASP A 16 -21.08 26.07 -8.22
CA ASP A 16 -19.86 25.74 -7.48
C ASP A 16 -19.25 24.45 -8.08
N PRO A 17 -18.03 24.49 -8.64
CA PRO A 17 -17.41 23.32 -9.27
C PRO A 17 -17.13 22.19 -8.28
N TYR A 18 -17.26 22.46 -6.98
CA TYR A 18 -17.14 21.50 -5.89
C TYR A 18 -18.50 21.06 -5.32
N ALA A 19 -19.62 21.53 -5.88
CA ALA A 19 -20.95 21.10 -5.46
C ALA A 19 -21.11 19.59 -5.71
N LEU A 20 -21.36 18.85 -4.63
CA LEU A 20 -21.64 17.43 -4.71
C LEU A 20 -23.00 17.20 -5.42
N PRO A 21 -23.16 16.12 -6.19
CA PRO A 21 -24.45 15.76 -6.79
C PRO A 21 -25.53 15.65 -5.72
N SER A 22 -26.78 15.98 -6.06
CA SER A 22 -27.92 15.88 -5.13
C SER A 22 -28.17 14.46 -4.59
N SER A 23 -27.66 13.44 -5.28
CA SER A 23 -27.70 12.03 -4.86
C SER A 23 -26.58 11.65 -3.88
N PHE A 24 -25.64 12.55 -3.60
CA PHE A 24 -24.53 12.28 -2.70
C PHE A 24 -25.01 12.38 -1.24
N PRO A 25 -24.68 11.41 -0.37
CA PRO A 25 -25.16 11.41 1.01
C PRO A 25 -24.56 12.58 1.80
N SER A 26 -25.38 13.21 2.66
CA SER A 26 -24.92 14.32 3.53
C SER A 26 -23.98 13.86 4.65
N SER A 27 -23.96 12.57 4.97
CA SER A 27 -23.03 11.94 5.92
C SER A 27 -22.83 10.46 5.61
N ILE A 28 -21.70 9.92 6.04
CA ILE A 28 -21.36 8.49 5.91
C ILE A 28 -21.11 7.94 7.31
N ALA A 29 -21.95 7.04 7.78
CA ALA A 29 -21.73 6.31 9.02
C ALA A 29 -21.02 4.99 8.69
N SER A 30 -19.71 4.94 8.93
CA SER A 30 -18.87 3.77 8.66
C SER A 30 -17.68 3.73 9.61
N PRO A 31 -17.17 2.55 10.01
CA PRO A 31 -15.89 2.44 10.69
C PRO A 31 -14.72 3.10 9.93
N LEU A 32 -14.85 3.26 8.62
CA LEU A 32 -13.89 3.96 7.75
C LEU A 32 -14.01 5.49 7.81
N SER A 33 -15.04 6.02 8.49
CA SER A 33 -15.29 7.46 8.65
C SER A 33 -14.88 7.89 10.05
N TRP A 34 -13.64 8.37 10.16
CA TRP A 34 -13.05 8.81 11.42
C TRP A 34 -12.35 10.15 11.26
N THR A 35 -12.10 10.80 12.39
CA THR A 35 -11.30 12.01 12.55
C THR A 35 -10.00 11.69 13.26
N GLY A 36 -9.07 12.66 13.34
CA GLY A 36 -7.83 12.46 14.09
C GLY A 36 -8.04 12.12 15.56
N ALA A 37 -9.14 12.59 16.18
CA ALA A 37 -9.44 12.29 17.57
C ALA A 37 -9.76 10.81 17.80
N ASP A 38 -10.40 10.15 16.83
CA ASP A 38 -10.74 8.73 16.90
C ASP A 38 -9.51 7.81 16.79
N LEU A 39 -8.35 8.35 16.39
CA LEU A 39 -7.08 7.64 16.28
C LEU A 39 -6.09 7.99 17.39
N ALA A 40 -6.48 8.82 18.36
CA ALA A 40 -5.59 9.32 19.41
C ALA A 40 -5.04 8.21 20.34
N ASP A 41 -5.72 7.07 20.41
CA ASP A 41 -5.31 5.93 21.23
C ASP A 41 -4.23 5.04 20.59
N GLU A 42 -3.82 5.37 19.35
CA GLU A 42 -2.85 4.62 18.56
C GLU A 42 -3.20 3.12 18.37
N SER A 43 -4.46 2.72 18.55
CA SER A 43 -4.92 1.33 18.39
C SER A 43 -4.80 0.79 16.96
N TYR A 44 -4.43 1.65 16.01
CA TYR A 44 -4.10 1.31 14.63
C TYR A 44 -2.65 0.87 14.45
N ILE A 45 -1.81 0.96 15.48
CA ILE A 45 -0.40 0.56 15.41
C ILE A 45 -0.23 -0.87 15.89
N TYR A 46 0.26 -1.74 15.00
CA TYR A 46 0.75 -3.07 15.34
C TYR A 46 2.27 -3.02 15.55
N TYR A 47 2.71 -3.20 16.79
CA TYR A 47 4.13 -3.27 17.14
C TYR A 47 4.65 -4.69 16.92
N LEU A 48 5.63 -4.84 16.03
CA LEU A 48 6.30 -6.11 15.80
C LEU A 48 7.05 -6.52 17.06
N THR A 49 6.77 -7.75 17.52
CA THR A 49 7.46 -8.35 18.65
C THR A 49 8.84 -8.87 18.23
N PRO A 50 9.75 -9.14 19.17
CA PRO A 50 11.02 -9.80 18.86
C PRO A 50 10.84 -11.14 18.12
N THR A 51 9.78 -11.89 18.45
CA THR A 51 9.44 -13.13 17.74
C THR A 51 9.01 -12.85 16.30
N ASP A 52 8.18 -11.84 16.08
CA ASP A 52 7.76 -11.44 14.72
C ASP A 52 8.98 -11.03 13.87
N LEU A 53 9.91 -10.25 14.44
CA LEU A 53 11.14 -9.82 13.76
C LEU A 53 12.06 -11.00 13.43
N SER A 54 12.22 -11.94 14.37
CA SER A 54 12.99 -13.17 14.11
C SER A 54 12.36 -14.02 13.01
N GLU A 55 11.03 -14.08 12.95
CA GLU A 55 10.31 -14.80 11.91
C GLU A 55 10.47 -14.14 10.53
N ILE A 56 10.41 -12.80 10.46
CA ILE A 56 10.70 -12.04 9.24
C ILE A 56 12.11 -12.32 8.74
N LYS A 57 13.11 -12.31 9.63
CA LYS A 57 14.49 -12.64 9.27
C LYS A 57 14.60 -14.06 8.69
N ASN A 58 13.96 -15.04 9.32
CA ASN A 58 13.95 -16.42 8.81
C ASN A 58 13.25 -16.52 7.45
N GLY A 59 12.14 -15.79 7.26
CA GLY A 59 11.44 -15.71 5.97
C GLY A 59 12.32 -15.14 4.86
N LEU A 60 13.14 -14.13 5.17
CA LEU A 60 14.12 -13.56 4.25
C LEU A 60 15.21 -14.58 3.88
N GLU A 61 15.77 -15.31 4.84
CA GLU A 61 16.78 -16.34 4.55
C GLU A 61 16.23 -17.46 3.66
N VAL A 62 14.99 -17.90 3.92
CA VAL A 62 14.31 -18.86 3.05
C VAL A 62 14.11 -18.29 1.65
N PHE A 63 13.67 -17.04 1.54
CA PHE A 63 13.49 -16.39 0.24
C PHE A 63 14.79 -16.35 -0.57
N LYS A 64 15.90 -15.94 0.07
CA LYS A 64 17.23 -15.87 -0.55
C LYS A 64 17.69 -17.23 -1.08
N SER A 65 17.35 -18.32 -0.41
CA SER A 65 17.71 -19.67 -0.86
C SER A 65 17.11 -20.07 -2.22
N TYR A 66 16.05 -19.38 -2.69
CA TYR A 66 15.46 -19.64 -3.99
C TYR A 66 16.12 -18.86 -5.14
N GLY A 67 16.93 -17.83 -4.87
CA GLY A 67 17.55 -17.00 -5.91
C GLY A 67 16.53 -16.31 -6.84
N LEU A 68 15.37 -15.90 -6.29
CA LEU A 68 14.27 -15.29 -7.04
C LEU A 68 14.34 -13.76 -6.99
N ASN A 69 13.75 -13.09 -7.97
CA ASN A 69 13.56 -11.64 -7.88
C ASN A 69 12.59 -11.26 -6.77
N GLY A 70 12.84 -10.14 -6.09
CA GLY A 70 12.07 -9.70 -4.91
C GLY A 70 10.56 -9.50 -5.16
N ASP A 71 10.14 -9.31 -6.41
CA ASP A 71 8.73 -9.26 -6.80
C ASP A 71 7.98 -10.58 -6.61
N LEU A 72 8.73 -11.69 -6.57
CA LEU A 72 8.24 -13.04 -6.32
C LEU A 72 8.16 -13.40 -4.82
N ALA A 73 8.31 -12.42 -3.92
CA ALA A 73 8.02 -12.61 -2.50
C ALA A 73 6.51 -12.80 -2.29
N THR A 74 6.16 -14.02 -1.91
CA THR A 74 4.79 -14.52 -1.70
C THR A 74 4.76 -15.34 -0.40
N PRO A 75 3.58 -15.70 0.13
CA PRO A 75 3.53 -16.52 1.34
C PRO A 75 4.23 -17.88 1.24
N SER A 76 4.41 -18.44 0.05
CA SER A 76 5.13 -19.70 -0.16
C SER A 76 6.65 -19.53 -0.27
N THR A 77 7.12 -18.38 -0.78
CA THR A 77 8.56 -18.09 -0.94
C THR A 77 9.13 -17.29 0.22
N PHE A 78 8.28 -16.59 0.99
CA PHE A 78 8.60 -15.82 2.20
C PHE A 78 7.66 -16.28 3.33
N PRO A 79 7.96 -17.42 3.98
CA PRO A 79 7.05 -18.01 4.96
C PRO A 79 7.05 -17.25 6.28
N LEU A 80 5.85 -16.90 6.77
CA LEU A 80 5.56 -16.35 8.08
C LEU A 80 4.48 -17.20 8.78
N PRO A 81 4.83 -18.38 9.33
CA PRO A 81 3.87 -19.32 9.92
C PRO A 81 2.98 -18.74 11.02
N THR A 82 3.50 -17.84 11.86
CA THR A 82 2.77 -17.25 12.98
C THR A 82 2.39 -15.81 12.69
N LEU A 83 3.35 -14.98 12.28
CA LEU A 83 3.09 -13.58 11.95
C LEU A 83 2.12 -13.43 10.77
N GLY A 84 2.17 -14.33 9.78
CA GLY A 84 1.30 -14.29 8.62
C GLY A 84 -0.20 -14.36 8.96
N ALA A 85 -0.59 -15.09 10.00
CA ALA A 85 -1.98 -15.12 10.47
C ALA A 85 -2.42 -13.75 11.04
N LYS A 86 -1.53 -13.08 11.77
CA LYS A 86 -1.79 -11.73 12.33
C LYS A 86 -1.91 -10.70 11.20
N LEU A 87 -1.03 -10.76 10.21
CA LEU A 87 -1.05 -9.86 9.04
C LEU A 87 -2.34 -10.04 8.20
N ARG A 88 -2.84 -11.27 8.05
CA ARG A 88 -4.13 -11.51 7.39
C ARG A 88 -5.32 -10.97 8.20
N ALA A 89 -5.27 -11.07 9.53
CA ALA A 89 -6.28 -10.46 10.38
C ALA A 89 -6.27 -8.92 10.23
N ILE A 90 -5.07 -8.32 10.18
CA ILE A 90 -4.89 -6.88 9.89
C ILE A 90 -5.48 -6.55 8.51
N SER A 91 -5.18 -7.32 7.46
CA SER A 91 -5.74 -7.15 6.12
C SER A 91 -7.26 -7.09 6.13
N SER A 92 -7.90 -8.05 6.81
CA SER A 92 -9.35 -8.08 6.93
C SER A 92 -9.89 -6.80 7.61
N GLY A 93 -9.20 -6.34 8.66
CA GLY A 93 -9.52 -5.10 9.38
C GLY A 93 -9.36 -3.82 8.54
N LEU A 94 -8.57 -3.83 7.47
CA LEU A 94 -8.48 -2.69 6.54
C LEU A 94 -9.80 -2.50 5.76
N TYR A 95 -10.53 -3.57 5.46
CA TYR A 95 -11.77 -3.44 4.68
C TYR A 95 -13.01 -3.27 5.56
N THR A 96 -13.00 -3.86 6.76
CA THR A 96 -14.19 -3.89 7.64
C THR A 96 -14.08 -2.97 8.85
N GLY A 97 -12.88 -2.48 9.16
CA GLY A 97 -12.60 -1.62 10.31
C GLY A 97 -12.24 -0.20 9.87
N ARG A 98 -11.21 0.35 10.51
CA ARG A 98 -10.79 1.75 10.33
C ARG A 98 -10.10 2.07 9.00
N GLY A 99 -9.76 1.07 8.18
CA GLY A 99 -9.10 1.33 6.88
C GLY A 99 -7.62 1.68 6.94
N VAL A 100 -7.03 1.71 8.13
CA VAL A 100 -5.61 2.04 8.33
C VAL A 100 -4.99 1.14 9.40
N CYS A 101 -3.73 0.77 9.17
CA CYS A 101 -2.88 0.11 10.14
C CYS A 101 -1.44 0.60 9.92
N LEU A 102 -0.70 0.82 11.01
CA LEU A 102 0.74 1.05 10.98
C LEU A 102 1.45 -0.17 11.56
N ILE A 103 2.28 -0.84 10.78
CA ILE A 103 3.18 -1.88 11.29
C ILE A 103 4.49 -1.19 11.69
N ARG A 104 4.84 -1.24 12.97
CA ARG A 104 6.01 -0.56 13.54
C ARG A 104 7.02 -1.58 14.07
N GLY A 105 8.31 -1.31 13.87
CA GLY A 105 9.40 -2.14 14.40
C GLY A 105 10.43 -2.58 13.37
N LEU A 106 10.19 -2.37 12.07
CA LEU A 106 11.22 -2.49 11.03
C LEU A 106 11.92 -1.14 10.88
N THR A 107 13.24 -1.10 11.03
CA THR A 107 14.04 0.10 10.78
C THR A 107 15.00 -0.12 9.60
N PRO A 108 15.36 0.93 8.84
CA PRO A 108 16.19 0.79 7.64
C PRO A 108 17.56 0.16 7.90
N GLU A 109 18.10 0.28 9.11
CA GLU A 109 19.43 -0.22 9.49
C GLU A 109 19.46 -1.74 9.73
N MET A 110 18.29 -2.40 9.72
CA MET A 110 18.18 -3.84 9.95
C MET A 110 18.58 -4.68 8.74
N TYR A 111 18.53 -4.10 7.54
CA TYR A 111 18.69 -4.81 6.27
C TYR A 111 19.44 -3.94 5.27
N GLU A 112 20.19 -4.57 4.37
CA GLU A 112 20.65 -3.88 3.17
C GLU A 112 19.44 -3.43 2.32
N PRO A 113 19.56 -2.38 1.49
CA PRO A 113 18.42 -1.82 0.76
C PRO A 113 17.60 -2.85 -0.03
N GLU A 114 18.26 -3.77 -0.73
CA GLU A 114 17.64 -4.84 -1.51
C GLU A 114 16.92 -5.86 -0.61
N GLU A 115 17.50 -6.22 0.53
CA GLU A 115 16.88 -7.10 1.51
C GLU A 115 15.67 -6.44 2.18
N GLY A 116 15.77 -5.14 2.49
CA GLY A 116 14.67 -4.35 3.03
C GLY A 116 13.48 -4.30 2.06
N MET A 117 13.75 -4.18 0.75
CA MET A 117 12.72 -4.28 -0.29
C MET A 117 12.02 -5.64 -0.25
N VAL A 118 12.76 -6.74 -0.09
CA VAL A 118 12.20 -8.10 -0.03
C VAL A 118 11.38 -8.31 1.22
N VAL A 119 11.88 -7.84 2.36
CA VAL A 119 11.14 -7.86 3.62
C VAL A 119 9.82 -7.12 3.47
N PHE A 120 9.84 -5.93 2.87
CA PHE A 120 8.62 -5.18 2.55
C PHE A 120 7.68 -6.01 1.67
N MET A 121 8.19 -6.58 0.58
CA MET A 121 7.42 -7.38 -0.38
C MET A 121 6.84 -8.68 0.21
N GLY A 122 7.60 -9.34 1.08
CA GLY A 122 7.22 -10.55 1.81
C GLY A 122 6.12 -10.26 2.81
N VAL A 123 6.29 -9.24 3.66
CA VAL A 123 5.30 -8.81 4.65
C VAL A 123 4.01 -8.35 3.96
N GLN A 124 4.09 -7.51 2.92
CA GLN A 124 2.88 -7.03 2.24
C GLN A 124 2.10 -8.16 1.53
N SER A 125 2.75 -9.27 1.18
CA SER A 125 2.08 -10.40 0.51
C SER A 125 1.02 -11.09 1.38
N TYR A 126 1.07 -10.88 2.70
CA TYR A 126 0.04 -11.32 3.64
C TYR A 126 -1.08 -10.29 3.85
N ILE A 127 -0.86 -9.05 3.40
CA ILE A 127 -1.84 -7.96 3.46
C ILE A 127 -2.64 -7.91 2.16
N ALA A 128 -1.94 -7.88 1.03
CA ALA A 128 -2.53 -7.85 -0.31
C ALA A 128 -1.93 -8.99 -1.15
N GLY A 129 -2.79 -9.86 -1.66
CA GLY A 129 -2.36 -11.03 -2.44
C GLY A 129 -1.82 -10.69 -3.83
N ALA A 130 -2.24 -9.55 -4.40
CA ALA A 130 -1.76 -9.05 -5.69
C ALA A 130 -1.05 -7.70 -5.49
N LYS A 131 -0.03 -7.46 -6.31
CA LYS A 131 0.77 -6.23 -6.30
C LYS A 131 0.43 -5.40 -7.53
N GLY A 132 0.17 -4.11 -7.33
CA GLY A 132 -0.13 -3.19 -8.42
C GLY A 132 1.15 -2.69 -9.08
N ARG A 133 1.15 -2.59 -10.41
CA ARG A 133 2.21 -1.91 -11.16
C ARG A 133 2.21 -0.42 -10.83
N GLN A 134 3.37 0.10 -10.45
CA GLN A 134 3.54 1.49 -9.99
C GLN A 134 4.23 2.40 -11.02
N ASP A 135 4.84 1.85 -12.07
CA ASP A 135 5.44 2.63 -13.15
C ASP A 135 5.34 1.94 -14.52
N GLU A 136 5.80 2.62 -15.57
CA GLU A 136 5.81 2.08 -16.92
C GLU A 136 6.76 0.88 -17.11
N LYS A 137 7.71 0.66 -16.20
CA LYS A 137 8.68 -0.45 -16.27
C LYS A 137 8.15 -1.74 -15.65
N GLY A 138 6.98 -1.71 -15.05
CA GLY A 138 6.38 -2.87 -14.40
C GLY A 138 6.81 -3.07 -12.96
N ASN A 139 7.44 -2.06 -12.35
CA ASN A 139 7.86 -2.14 -10.96
C ASN A 139 6.64 -2.18 -10.03
N MET A 140 6.69 -3.06 -9.04
CA MET A 140 5.64 -3.21 -8.02
C MET A 140 5.90 -2.35 -6.78
N VAL A 141 7.13 -1.83 -6.67
CA VAL A 141 7.56 -0.86 -5.65
C VAL A 141 8.43 0.18 -6.33
N VAL A 142 8.19 1.45 -6.01
CA VAL A 142 8.99 2.59 -6.47
C VAL A 142 9.50 3.40 -5.28
N HIS A 143 10.65 4.04 -5.46
CA HIS A 143 11.15 5.03 -4.49
C HIS A 143 10.32 6.32 -4.57
N ILE A 144 9.84 6.79 -3.42
CA ILE A 144 9.26 8.12 -3.29
C ILE A 144 10.36 9.07 -2.81
N THR A 145 10.80 9.96 -3.69
CA THR A 145 11.81 10.97 -3.39
C THR A 145 11.24 12.37 -3.63
N PRO A 146 11.75 13.42 -2.95
CA PRO A 146 11.35 14.79 -3.27
C PRO A 146 11.59 15.09 -4.76
N SER A 147 10.66 15.81 -5.38
CA SER A 147 10.67 16.10 -6.83
C SER A 147 11.88 16.90 -7.32
N ALA A 148 12.61 17.55 -6.39
CA ALA A 148 13.85 18.25 -6.69
C ALA A 148 15.02 17.31 -7.05
N TYR A 149 14.86 16.00 -6.84
CA TYR A 149 15.85 14.99 -7.21
C TYR A 149 15.35 14.21 -8.43
N GLU A 150 16.17 14.10 -9.47
CA GLU A 150 15.90 13.17 -10.57
C GLU A 150 15.96 11.73 -10.04
N SER A 151 14.82 11.07 -9.91
CA SER A 151 14.77 9.66 -9.50
C SER A 151 14.88 8.73 -10.71
N LYS A 152 16.03 8.06 -10.82
CA LYS A 152 16.14 6.92 -11.73
C LYS A 152 15.35 5.76 -11.16
N HIS A 153 14.27 5.39 -11.84
CA HIS A 153 13.50 4.20 -11.50
C HIS A 153 14.35 2.97 -11.87
N ALA A 154 15.06 2.42 -10.90
CA ALA A 154 15.77 1.16 -11.04
C ALA A 154 14.77 0.01 -10.87
N ARG A 155 14.90 -1.03 -11.69
CA ARG A 155 14.19 -2.27 -11.44
C ARG A 155 14.92 -2.97 -10.31
N HIS A 156 14.21 -3.30 -9.23
CA HIS A 156 14.77 -4.08 -8.13
C HIS A 156 14.90 -5.55 -8.58
N SER A 157 15.97 -5.83 -9.33
CA SER A 157 16.40 -7.18 -9.70
C SER A 157 17.36 -7.72 -8.64
N MET A 158 17.29 -9.02 -8.37
CA MET A 158 18.17 -9.69 -7.40
C MET A 158 19.49 -10.20 -7.99
N ASP A 159 19.88 -9.79 -9.19
CA ASP A 159 21.09 -10.29 -9.88
C ASP A 159 22.41 -10.07 -9.09
N SER A 160 22.36 -9.38 -7.94
CA SER A 160 23.49 -9.02 -7.07
C SER A 160 23.48 -9.66 -5.68
N LEU A 161 22.52 -10.55 -5.34
CA LEU A 161 22.49 -11.33 -4.09
C LEU A 161 22.90 -12.79 -4.34
#